data_AF-A0A397CLN7-F1
#
_entry.id   AF-A0A397CLN7-F1
#
_cell.length_a   1.000
_cell.length_b   1.000
_cell.length_c   1.000
_cell.angle_alpha   90.00
_cell.angle_beta   90.00
_cell.angle_gamma   90.00
#
_symmetry.space_group_name_H-M   'P 1'
#
loop_
_entity.id
_entity.type
_entity.pdbx_description
1 polymer ?
#
loop_
_entity_poly.entity_id
_entity_poly.type
_entity_poly.pdbx_seq_one_letter_code
_entity_poly.pdbx_strand_id
1 'polypeptide(L)'
;MSMHDHDTDKDGMHVETTEASPSKCRQWCLNPSVLILMGCVLGIVLGCLLGKYGASKELLTWVSLPGELFLRALTCVVVPLVFVNIFLSVVDMLQAGHAAKSGLYTLGYFGLTTVLSVLMSIVSVTVFKKWFSHTALSQANVVGSAGMLLVPCGNSTNAASVRWFPNGTLVCAAASDASSPLVLPSQSPTAPPTLSKTIQDQIFRALVPDNIMQQFVTGNYLGALFLCHCIMAFAILLAVSMDKVTPRPVGIVQLCGELNAMLLVCIRFIIDLTPLAVLSLVAGGLGTTTDFMAAVADVGIFLVSFLVAVQF
;
A
#
# COMPACT_ATOMS: atom_id res chain seq x y z
N MET A 1 -42.61 -45.16 -32.30
CA MET A 1 -42.85 -44.76 -33.70
C MET A 1 -41.64 -43.93 -34.10
N SER A 2 -40.84 -44.46 -35.02
CA SER A 2 -39.65 -43.84 -35.62
C SER A 2 -40.06 -42.69 -36.56
N MET A 3 -39.05 -42.03 -37.15
CA MET A 3 -39.08 -41.10 -38.29
C MET A 3 -39.40 -39.63 -37.96
N HIS A 4 -38.71 -38.62 -38.50
CA HIS A 4 -37.70 -38.59 -39.56
C HIS A 4 -36.96 -37.24 -39.48
N ASP A 5 -35.63 -37.28 -39.60
CA ASP A 5 -34.80 -36.13 -39.93
C ASP A 5 -35.23 -35.53 -41.28
N HIS A 6 -35.13 -34.21 -41.41
CA HIS A 6 -34.98 -33.58 -42.71
C HIS A 6 -33.98 -32.43 -42.60
N ASP A 7 -32.78 -32.72 -43.08
CA ASP A 7 -31.76 -31.76 -43.51
C ASP A 7 -32.34 -30.72 -44.47
N THR A 8 -31.93 -29.47 -44.28
CA THR A 8 -31.69 -28.53 -45.38
C THR A 8 -30.47 -27.69 -45.05
N ASP A 9 -29.36 -28.19 -45.56
CA ASP A 9 -28.14 -27.50 -45.97
C ASP A 9 -28.42 -26.15 -46.66
N LYS A 10 -27.69 -25.10 -46.24
CA LYS A 10 -27.33 -23.92 -47.05
C LYS A 10 -26.03 -23.31 -46.53
N ASP A 11 -24.94 -23.82 -47.10
CA ASP A 11 -23.79 -23.11 -47.63
C ASP A 11 -23.14 -22.00 -46.81
N GLY A 12 -21.93 -22.32 -46.36
CA GLY A 12 -21.02 -21.44 -45.69
C GLY A 12 -20.39 -20.40 -46.61
N MET A 13 -20.20 -19.22 -46.05
CA MET A 13 -19.10 -18.33 -46.40
C MET A 13 -18.21 -18.25 -45.15
N HIS A 14 -17.42 -19.30 -44.93
CA HIS A 14 -16.34 -19.26 -43.97
C HIS A 14 -15.22 -18.41 -44.58
N VAL A 15 -15.11 -17.18 -44.12
CA VAL A 15 -13.86 -16.43 -44.20
C VAL A 15 -12.86 -17.20 -43.34
N GLU A 16 -11.99 -17.99 -43.98
CA GLU A 16 -10.76 -18.48 -43.37
C GLU A 16 -9.88 -17.27 -43.01
N THR A 17 -10.12 -16.67 -41.84
CA THR A 17 -9.00 -16.11 -41.09
C THR A 17 -8.20 -17.31 -40.61
N THR A 18 -7.01 -17.49 -41.19
CA THR A 18 -5.96 -18.37 -40.71
C THR A 18 -5.63 -18.02 -39.25
N GLU A 19 -6.43 -18.51 -38.31
CA GLU A 19 -6.11 -18.50 -36.90
C GLU A 19 -5.04 -19.58 -36.69
N ALA A 20 -3.78 -19.15 -36.70
CA ALA A 20 -2.69 -19.96 -36.19
C ALA A 20 -3.08 -20.43 -34.77
N SER A 21 -3.28 -21.75 -34.62
CA SER A 21 -3.52 -22.42 -33.35
C SER A 21 -2.59 -21.84 -32.28
N PRO A 22 -3.12 -21.20 -31.21
CA PRO A 22 -2.26 -20.61 -30.20
C PRO A 22 -1.45 -21.75 -29.57
N SER A 23 -0.13 -21.71 -29.73
CA SER A 23 0.77 -22.68 -29.13
C SER A 23 0.50 -22.74 -27.62
N LYS A 24 0.59 -23.95 -27.04
CA LYS A 24 0.39 -24.21 -25.60
C LYS A 24 1.17 -23.22 -24.71
N CYS A 25 2.32 -22.72 -25.19
CA CYS A 25 3.10 -21.64 -24.57
C CYS A 25 2.36 -20.29 -24.46
N ARG A 26 1.61 -19.86 -25.48
CA ARG A 26 0.85 -18.59 -25.43
C ARG A 26 -0.27 -18.67 -24.40
N GLN A 27 -0.94 -19.81 -24.30
CA GLN A 27 -1.99 -20.05 -23.30
C GLN A 27 -1.41 -20.17 -21.88
N TRP A 28 -0.18 -20.68 -21.75
CA TRP A 28 0.53 -20.74 -20.47
C TRP A 28 1.06 -19.38 -20.00
N CYS A 29 1.58 -18.55 -20.92
CA CYS A 29 2.02 -17.17 -20.65
C CYS A 29 0.86 -16.19 -20.40
N LEU A 30 -0.37 -16.53 -20.78
CA LEU A 30 -1.56 -15.68 -20.56
C LEU A 30 -2.20 -15.90 -19.19
N ASN A 31 -1.65 -16.80 -18.35
CA ASN A 31 -2.09 -16.93 -16.96
C ASN A 31 -1.70 -15.68 -16.16
N PRO A 32 -2.61 -15.07 -15.39
CA PRO A 32 -2.33 -13.84 -14.64
C PRO A 32 -1.17 -14.03 -13.65
N SER A 33 -1.04 -15.21 -13.04
CA SER A 33 0.07 -15.54 -12.14
C SER A 33 1.44 -15.56 -12.84
N VAL A 34 1.51 -16.13 -14.05
CA VAL A 34 2.75 -16.17 -14.85
C VAL A 34 3.11 -14.76 -15.33
N LEU A 35 2.10 -13.95 -15.68
CA LEU A 35 2.29 -12.57 -16.13
C LEU A 35 2.88 -11.68 -15.02
N ILE A 36 2.43 -11.84 -13.76
CA ILE A 36 3.00 -11.14 -12.60
C ILE A 36 4.45 -11.58 -12.36
N LEU A 37 4.73 -12.88 -12.47
CA LEU A 37 6.10 -13.40 -12.30
C LEU A 37 7.04 -12.87 -13.38
N MET A 38 6.59 -12.85 -14.65
CA MET A 38 7.34 -12.25 -15.76
C MET A 38 7.54 -10.74 -15.57
N GLY A 39 6.53 -10.02 -15.09
CA GLY A 39 6.64 -8.59 -14.75
C GLY A 39 7.66 -8.32 -13.64
N CYS A 40 7.70 -9.17 -12.61
CA CYS A 40 8.69 -9.09 -11.54
C CYS A 40 10.11 -9.34 -12.07
N VAL A 41 10.32 -10.42 -12.83
CA VAL A 41 11.64 -10.74 -13.42
C VAL A 41 12.10 -9.61 -14.33
N LEU A 42 11.21 -9.10 -15.19
CA LEU A 42 11.53 -7.99 -16.10
C LEU A 42 11.82 -6.68 -15.34
N GLY A 43 11.10 -6.43 -14.24
CA GLY A 43 11.37 -5.30 -13.34
C GLY A 43 12.74 -5.38 -12.66
N ILE A 44 13.16 -6.57 -12.23
CA ILE A 44 14.51 -6.79 -11.65
C ILE A 44 15.59 -6.51 -12.69
N VAL A 45 15.44 -7.05 -13.90
CA VAL A 45 16.40 -6.85 -15.00
C VAL A 45 16.49 -5.37 -15.37
N LEU A 46 15.35 -4.69 -15.52
CA LEU A 46 15.30 -3.27 -15.85
C LEU A 46 15.88 -2.40 -14.74
N GLY A 47 15.56 -2.66 -13.48
CA GLY A 47 16.11 -1.95 -12.32
C GLY A 47 17.63 -2.11 -12.22
N CYS A 48 18.15 -3.32 -12.47
CA CYS A 48 19.59 -3.58 -12.51
C CYS A 48 20.28 -2.80 -13.64
N LEU A 49 19.66 -2.75 -14.82
CA LEU A 49 20.15 -1.98 -15.97
C LEU A 49 20.23 -0.49 -15.61
N LEU A 50 19.15 0.09 -15.07
CA LEU A 50 19.09 1.49 -14.68
C LEU A 50 20.13 1.85 -13.61
N GLY A 51 20.36 0.97 -12.64
CA GLY A 51 21.39 1.15 -11.61
C GLY A 51 22.82 1.16 -12.19
N LYS A 52 23.12 0.26 -13.14
CA LYS A 52 24.46 0.17 -13.76
C LYS A 52 24.78 1.32 -14.72
N TYR A 53 23.79 1.82 -15.45
CA TYR A 53 23.97 2.91 -16.41
C TYR A 53 23.91 4.31 -15.78
N GLY A 54 23.75 4.41 -14.45
CA GLY A 54 23.73 5.70 -13.76
C GLY A 54 22.57 6.58 -14.22
N ALA A 55 21.36 6.02 -14.24
CA ALA A 55 20.16 6.71 -14.71
C ALA A 55 19.98 8.08 -14.03
N SER A 56 19.59 9.08 -14.82
CA SER A 56 19.24 10.39 -14.28
C SER A 56 18.08 10.26 -13.29
N LYS A 57 18.08 11.10 -12.24
CA LYS A 57 17.01 11.11 -11.23
C LYS A 57 15.62 11.26 -11.85
N GLU A 58 15.55 11.98 -12.97
CA GLU A 58 14.33 12.21 -13.73
C GLU A 58 13.78 10.91 -14.36
N LEU A 59 14.62 10.11 -15.02
CA LEU A 59 14.20 8.81 -15.58
C LEU A 59 13.69 7.87 -14.49
N LEU A 60 14.33 7.90 -13.32
CA LEU A 60 13.97 7.05 -12.20
C LEU A 60 12.61 7.43 -11.60
N THR A 61 12.29 8.74 -11.54
CA THR A 61 10.95 9.21 -11.14
C THR A 61 9.87 8.80 -12.15
N TRP A 62 10.15 8.89 -13.46
CA TRP A 62 9.21 8.45 -14.48
C TRP A 62 8.97 6.94 -14.45
N VAL A 63 10.00 6.15 -14.15
CA VAL A 63 9.87 4.69 -14.06
C VAL A 63 9.12 4.23 -12.81
N SER A 64 9.18 4.97 -11.70
CA SER A 64 8.49 4.62 -10.44
C SER A 64 7.05 5.10 -10.37
N LEU A 65 6.70 6.15 -11.12
CA LEU A 65 5.38 6.79 -11.09
C LEU A 65 4.21 5.82 -11.37
N PRO A 66 4.25 4.93 -12.39
CA PRO A 66 3.16 4.00 -12.64
C PRO A 66 2.89 3.05 -11.46
N GLY A 67 3.95 2.56 -10.81
CA GLY A 67 3.85 1.71 -9.62
C GLY A 67 3.26 2.45 -8.42
N GLU A 68 3.67 3.69 -8.17
CA GLU A 68 3.10 4.52 -7.10
C GLU A 68 1.62 4.86 -7.34
N LEU A 69 1.26 5.21 -8.58
CA LEU A 69 -0.13 5.50 -8.96
C LEU A 69 -1.01 4.25 -8.78
N PHE A 70 -0.49 3.08 -9.14
CA PHE A 70 -1.17 1.80 -8.93
C PHE A 70 -1.46 1.55 -7.45
N LEU A 71 -0.47 1.71 -6.56
CA LEU A 71 -0.66 1.51 -5.11
C LEU A 71 -1.72 2.47 -4.54
N ARG A 72 -1.73 3.73 -4.99
CA ARG A 72 -2.75 4.72 -4.59
C ARG A 72 -4.14 4.37 -5.13
N ALA A 73 -4.25 3.93 -6.38
CA ALA A 73 -5.51 3.49 -6.97
C ALA A 73 -6.08 2.25 -6.27
N LEU A 74 -5.23 1.26 -5.96
CA LEU A 74 -5.61 0.06 -5.21
C LEU A 74 -6.13 0.43 -3.82
N THR A 75 -5.45 1.33 -3.11
CA THR A 75 -5.88 1.79 -1.79
C THR A 75 -7.25 2.49 -1.85
N CYS A 76 -7.57 3.20 -2.95
CA CYS A 76 -8.87 3.84 -3.16
C CYS A 76 -10.03 2.86 -3.30
N VAL A 77 -9.79 1.72 -3.96
CA VAL A 77 -10.83 0.72 -4.19
C VAL A 77 -10.99 -0.23 -3.01
N VAL A 78 -9.89 -0.59 -2.34
CA VAL A 78 -9.91 -1.54 -1.21
C VAL A 78 -10.73 -1.00 -0.04
N VAL A 79 -10.58 0.26 0.32
CA VAL A 79 -11.26 0.86 1.48
C VAL A 79 -12.81 0.76 1.42
N PRO A 80 -13.50 1.23 0.37
CA PRO A 80 -14.94 1.10 0.26
C PRO A 80 -15.38 -0.36 0.06
N LEU A 81 -14.56 -1.19 -0.59
CA LEU A 81 -14.87 -2.60 -0.79
C LEU A 81 -14.87 -3.39 0.54
N VAL A 82 -13.93 -3.10 1.43
CA VAL A 82 -13.90 -3.70 2.78
C VAL A 82 -15.14 -3.29 3.56
N PHE A 83 -15.55 -2.01 3.49
CA PHE A 83 -16.78 -1.53 4.15
C PHE A 83 -18.00 -2.34 3.71
N VAL A 84 -18.22 -2.44 2.40
CA VAL A 84 -19.39 -3.10 1.83
C VAL A 84 -19.39 -4.60 2.11
N ASN A 85 -18.24 -5.28 1.93
CA ASN A 85 -18.13 -6.72 2.19
C ASN A 85 -18.39 -7.08 3.65
N ILE A 86 -17.80 -6.33 4.59
CA ILE A 86 -18.03 -6.57 6.02
C ILE A 86 -19.49 -6.27 6.38
N PHE A 87 -20.06 -5.17 5.88
CA PHE A 87 -21.45 -4.83 6.14
C PHE A 87 -22.41 -5.94 5.68
N LEU A 88 -22.31 -6.40 4.42
CA LEU A 88 -23.14 -7.47 3.88
C LEU A 88 -22.95 -8.78 4.64
N SER A 89 -21.69 -9.15 4.93
CA SER A 89 -21.37 -10.36 5.68
C SER A 89 -21.99 -10.36 7.09
N VAL A 90 -22.02 -9.22 7.77
CA VAL A 90 -22.62 -9.10 9.10
C VAL A 90 -24.15 -9.15 9.01
N VAL A 91 -24.76 -8.49 8.02
CA VAL A 91 -26.22 -8.54 7.81
C VAL A 91 -26.70 -9.96 7.59
N ASP A 92 -26.01 -10.75 6.76
CA ASP A 92 -26.36 -12.16 6.50
C ASP A 92 -26.19 -13.02 7.75
N MET A 93 -25.13 -12.77 8.54
CA MET A 93 -24.90 -13.47 9.80
C MET A 93 -25.98 -13.17 10.85
N LEU A 94 -26.48 -11.93 10.92
CA LEU A 94 -27.55 -11.53 11.83
C LEU A 94 -28.88 -12.20 11.48
N GLN A 95 -29.16 -12.43 10.19
CA GLN A 95 -30.36 -13.16 9.75
C GLN A 95 -30.36 -14.62 10.18
N ALA A 96 -29.19 -15.25 10.28
CA ALA A 96 -29.05 -16.64 10.70
C ALA A 96 -29.38 -16.90 12.19
N GLY A 97 -29.59 -15.85 13.01
CA GLY A 97 -30.17 -15.89 14.36
C GLY A 97 -29.33 -16.55 15.47
N HIS A 98 -28.51 -17.55 15.14
CA HIS A 98 -27.66 -18.30 16.08
C HIS A 98 -26.15 -18.17 15.78
N ALA A 99 -25.79 -17.38 14.76
CA ALA A 99 -24.42 -17.31 14.26
C ALA A 99 -23.49 -16.42 15.10
N ALA A 100 -24.00 -15.51 15.94
CA ALA A 100 -23.16 -14.59 16.72
C ALA A 100 -22.19 -15.30 17.67
N LYS A 101 -22.63 -16.40 18.29
CA LYS A 101 -21.76 -17.21 19.17
C LYS A 101 -20.68 -17.94 18.38
N SER A 102 -21.02 -18.47 17.19
CA SER A 102 -20.03 -19.09 16.30
C SER A 102 -19.01 -18.07 15.79
N GLY A 103 -19.47 -16.87 15.42
CA GLY A 103 -18.60 -15.78 14.97
C GLY A 103 -17.57 -15.36 16.02
N LEU A 104 -17.94 -15.33 17.30
CA LEU A 104 -17.00 -14.99 18.38
C LEU A 104 -15.90 -16.04 18.58
N TYR A 105 -16.24 -17.34 18.50
CA TYR A 105 -15.23 -18.41 18.57
C TYR A 105 -14.26 -18.34 17.39
N THR A 106 -14.79 -18.15 16.18
CA THR A 106 -13.97 -17.99 14.98
C THR A 106 -13.09 -16.75 15.04
N LEU A 107 -13.62 -15.62 15.51
CA LEU A 107 -12.85 -14.38 15.71
C LEU A 107 -11.74 -14.57 16.76
N GLY A 108 -12.03 -15.25 17.86
CA GLY A 108 -11.04 -15.58 18.89
C GLY A 108 -9.95 -16.49 18.37
N TYR A 109 -10.31 -17.51 17.58
CA TYR A 109 -9.36 -18.43 16.95
C TYR A 109 -8.45 -17.71 15.94
N PHE A 110 -9.03 -16.86 15.07
CA PHE A 110 -8.25 -16.05 14.13
C PHE A 110 -7.40 -14.98 14.83
N GLY A 111 -7.88 -14.39 15.91
CA GLY A 111 -7.09 -13.47 16.73
C GLY A 111 -5.88 -14.18 17.34
N LEU A 112 -6.10 -15.33 17.97
CA LEU A 112 -5.02 -16.12 18.59
C LEU A 112 -3.99 -16.57 17.54
N THR A 113 -4.42 -17.10 16.40
CA THR A 113 -3.47 -17.53 15.35
C THR A 113 -2.69 -16.37 14.76
N THR A 114 -3.29 -15.17 14.66
CA THR A 114 -2.59 -13.96 14.20
C THR A 114 -1.51 -13.55 15.20
N VAL A 115 -1.82 -13.55 16.50
CA VAL A 115 -0.84 -13.24 17.55
C VAL A 115 0.30 -14.25 17.52
N LEU A 116 0.01 -15.55 17.44
CA LEU A 116 1.04 -16.59 17.35
C LEU A 116 1.91 -16.42 16.09
N SER A 117 1.29 -16.12 14.93
CA SER A 117 2.02 -15.87 13.68
C SER A 117 2.93 -14.65 13.76
N VAL A 118 2.46 -13.54 14.34
CA VAL A 118 3.27 -12.34 14.54
C VAL A 118 4.43 -12.61 15.49
N LEU A 119 4.22 -13.36 16.58
CA LEU A 119 5.29 -13.76 17.49
C LEU A 119 6.35 -14.60 16.77
N MET A 120 5.95 -15.60 15.98
CA MET A 120 6.88 -16.42 15.19
C MET A 120 7.65 -15.59 14.15
N SER A 121 6.97 -14.65 13.48
CA SER A 121 7.59 -13.73 12.52
C SER A 121 8.65 -12.84 13.18
N ILE A 122 8.34 -12.23 14.33
CA ILE A 122 9.29 -11.40 15.09
C ILE A 122 10.50 -12.23 15.55
N VAL A 123 10.28 -13.45 16.03
CA VAL A 123 11.37 -14.35 16.42
C VAL A 123 12.28 -14.68 15.23
N SER A 124 11.70 -15.03 14.07
CA SER A 124 12.50 -15.32 12.87
C SER A 124 13.33 -14.12 12.42
N VAL A 125 12.72 -12.93 12.29
CA VAL A 125 13.43 -11.73 11.86
C VAL A 125 14.56 -11.34 12.82
N THR A 126 14.36 -11.48 14.13
CA THR A 126 15.39 -11.14 15.12
C THR A 126 16.58 -12.10 15.10
N VAL A 127 16.36 -13.39 14.79
CA VAL A 127 17.43 -14.37 14.60
C VAL A 127 18.24 -14.06 13.34
N PHE A 128 17.57 -13.75 12.23
CA PHE A 128 18.22 -13.42 10.96
C PHE A 128 18.82 -12.01 10.93
N LYS A 129 18.51 -11.13 11.90
CA LYS A 129 19.08 -9.77 12.01
C LYS A 129 20.62 -9.75 11.90
N LYS A 130 21.30 -10.76 12.44
CA LYS A 130 22.77 -10.86 12.41
C LYS A 130 23.37 -11.12 11.02
N TRP A 131 22.55 -11.60 10.09
CA TRP A 131 22.98 -11.97 8.73
C TRP A 131 22.82 -10.82 7.72
N PHE A 132 22.08 -9.77 8.06
CA PHE A 132 21.99 -8.58 7.21
C PHE A 132 23.33 -7.83 7.23
N SER A 133 23.85 -7.50 6.05
CA SER A 133 25.05 -6.66 5.95
C SER A 133 24.68 -5.26 6.44
N HIS A 134 25.45 -4.72 7.38
CA HIS A 134 25.25 -3.38 7.92
C HIS A 134 25.59 -2.30 6.88
N THR A 135 24.81 -2.18 5.81
CA THR A 135 24.69 -0.90 5.11
C THR A 135 23.72 -0.08 5.94
N ALA A 136 24.24 0.55 7.00
CA ALA A 136 23.49 1.55 7.75
C ALA A 136 23.22 2.72 6.80
N LEU A 137 22.13 2.64 6.04
CA LEU A 137 21.47 3.84 5.56
C LEU A 137 21.02 4.56 6.83
N SER A 138 21.83 5.52 7.24
CA SER A 138 21.43 6.65 8.05
C SER A 138 20.36 7.43 7.27
N GLN A 139 19.19 6.82 7.09
CA GLN A 139 17.98 7.58 6.92
C GLN A 139 17.81 8.28 8.26
N ALA A 140 18.37 9.50 8.33
CA ALA A 140 17.98 10.48 9.30
C ALA A 140 16.48 10.65 9.08
N ASN A 141 15.71 9.85 9.80
CA ASN A 141 14.32 10.06 10.03
C ASN A 141 14.32 11.39 10.79
N VAL A 142 14.30 12.50 10.06
CA VAL A 142 13.89 13.80 10.57
C VAL A 142 12.43 13.63 10.93
N VAL A 143 12.21 12.93 12.05
CA VAL A 143 10.97 13.00 12.81
C VAL A 143 10.76 14.49 12.99
N GLY A 144 9.77 15.01 12.28
CA GLY A 144 9.31 16.37 12.43
C GLY A 144 8.91 16.53 13.89
N SER A 145 9.83 16.99 14.71
CA SER A 145 9.56 17.42 16.07
C SER A 145 10.54 18.53 16.44
N ALA A 146 9.97 19.73 16.36
CA ALA A 146 10.22 20.87 17.23
C ALA A 146 11.70 21.28 17.44
N GLY A 147 12.17 22.19 16.60
CA GLY A 147 13.39 22.95 16.89
C GLY A 147 14.09 23.52 15.67
N MET A 148 13.34 24.18 14.78
CA MET A 148 13.93 24.88 13.64
C MET A 148 14.61 26.16 14.15
N LEU A 149 15.93 26.12 14.37
CA LEU A 149 16.68 27.31 14.78
C LEU A 149 16.90 28.20 13.55
N LEU A 150 16.16 29.30 13.47
CA LEU A 150 16.47 30.37 12.52
C LEU A 150 17.71 31.12 13.04
N VAL A 151 18.74 31.25 12.20
CA VAL A 151 19.93 32.05 12.55
C VAL A 151 19.56 33.53 12.43
N PRO A 152 19.50 34.29 13.53
CA PRO A 152 19.26 35.73 13.45
C PRO A 152 20.50 36.44 12.91
N CYS A 153 20.29 37.50 12.14
CA CYS A 153 21.35 38.34 11.63
C CYS A 153 21.63 39.53 12.55
N GLY A 154 22.68 39.43 13.36
CA GLY A 154 23.13 40.53 14.22
C GLY A 154 22.18 40.86 15.37
N ASN A 155 22.52 41.89 16.14
CA ASN A 155 21.78 42.34 17.33
C ASN A 155 20.74 43.42 16.97
N SER A 156 19.95 43.20 15.91
CA SER A 156 18.95 44.15 15.44
C SER A 156 17.55 43.66 15.82
N THR A 157 16.69 44.58 16.28
CA THR A 157 15.32 44.31 16.76
C THR A 157 14.33 43.90 15.65
N ASN A 158 14.78 43.96 14.40
CA ASN A 158 14.11 43.48 13.21
C ASN A 158 14.42 41.98 13.05
N ALA A 159 13.37 41.15 12.93
CA ALA A 159 13.40 39.69 12.81
C ALA A 159 14.02 39.19 11.48
N ALA A 160 15.22 39.69 11.13
CA ALA A 160 15.99 39.27 9.97
C ALA A 160 16.70 37.96 10.30
N SER A 161 16.49 36.95 9.45
CA SER A 161 17.15 35.64 9.54
C SER A 161 17.98 35.39 8.30
N VAL A 162 19.01 34.54 8.42
CA VAL A 162 19.79 34.10 7.26
C VAL A 162 18.90 33.24 6.37
N ARG A 163 18.78 33.63 5.10
CA ARG A 163 18.03 32.90 4.06
C ARG A 163 18.98 32.48 2.95
N TRP A 164 18.68 31.35 2.31
CA TRP A 164 19.48 30.82 1.20
C TRP A 164 18.73 31.04 -0.13
N PHE A 165 19.46 31.48 -1.15
CA PHE A 165 18.93 31.61 -2.51
C PHE A 165 19.30 30.40 -3.38
N PRO A 166 18.47 30.06 -4.38
CA PRO A 166 18.81 29.02 -5.38
C PRO A 166 20.11 29.27 -6.15
N ASN A 167 20.58 30.53 -6.17
CA ASN A 167 21.87 30.94 -6.75
C ASN A 167 23.09 30.67 -5.84
N GLY A 168 22.90 30.01 -4.69
CA GLY A 168 23.99 29.68 -3.76
C GLY A 168 24.45 30.83 -2.86
N THR A 169 23.73 31.96 -2.85
CA THR A 169 24.03 33.12 -2.00
C THR A 169 23.22 33.08 -0.70
N LEU A 170 23.82 33.56 0.39
CA LEU A 170 23.20 33.69 1.70
C LEU A 170 22.99 35.18 2.03
N VAL A 171 21.77 35.56 2.41
CA VAL A 171 21.39 36.96 2.68
C VAL A 171 20.57 37.04 3.97
N CYS A 172 20.75 38.13 4.70
CA CYS A 172 19.96 38.49 5.87
C CYS A 172 18.73 39.29 5.46
N ALA A 173 17.54 38.70 5.51
CA ALA A 173 16.30 39.35 5.10
C ALA A 173 15.13 39.04 6.05
N ALA A 174 14.16 39.95 6.11
CA ALA A 174 12.90 39.75 6.82
C ALA A 174 11.95 38.83 6.03
N ALA A 175 10.95 38.24 6.70
CA ALA A 175 10.06 37.22 6.12
C ALA A 175 9.25 37.66 4.89
N SER A 176 9.17 38.96 4.62
CA SER A 176 8.37 39.56 3.56
C SER A 176 9.01 39.46 2.16
N ASP A 177 10.33 39.24 2.08
CA ASP A 177 11.06 39.13 0.81
C ASP A 177 11.55 37.69 0.59
N ALA A 178 11.07 37.07 -0.50
CA ALA A 178 11.11 35.63 -0.74
C ALA A 178 12.52 34.98 -0.74
N SER A 179 12.65 33.85 -0.02
CA SER A 179 13.60 32.71 -0.17
C SER A 179 13.48 31.81 1.08
N SER A 180 13.92 30.56 1.09
CA SER A 180 13.73 29.66 2.25
C SER A 180 14.72 29.99 3.39
N PRO A 181 14.30 29.94 4.67
CA PRO A 181 15.20 30.21 5.79
C PRO A 181 16.29 29.14 5.89
N LEU A 182 17.51 29.54 6.27
CA LEU A 182 18.55 28.60 6.64
C LEU A 182 18.21 28.01 8.00
N VAL A 183 17.88 26.73 7.99
CA VAL A 183 17.53 25.95 9.16
C VAL A 183 18.74 25.15 9.57
N LEU A 184 19.28 25.40 10.77
CA LEU A 184 20.20 24.45 11.37
C LEU A 184 19.43 23.45 12.23
N PRO A 185 19.82 22.16 12.19
CA PRO A 185 19.40 21.22 13.20
C PRO A 185 19.97 21.70 14.54
N SER A 186 19.10 22.20 15.43
CA SER A 186 19.51 22.55 16.78
C SER A 186 19.92 21.26 17.51
N GLN A 187 21.21 21.08 17.76
CA GLN A 187 21.70 20.11 18.76
C GLN A 187 21.56 20.68 20.18
N SER A 188 20.47 21.40 20.48
CA SER A 188 20.06 21.55 21.86
C SER A 188 19.64 20.17 22.36
N PRO A 189 20.09 19.70 23.53
CA PRO A 189 19.51 18.52 24.16
C PRO A 189 18.11 18.91 24.63
N THR A 190 17.17 18.95 23.69
CA THR A 190 15.74 18.90 24.03
C THR A 190 15.63 17.65 24.88
N ALA A 191 15.21 17.82 26.13
CA ALA A 191 15.08 16.73 27.10
C ALA A 191 14.52 15.49 26.39
N PRO A 192 15.08 14.28 26.64
CA PRO A 192 14.66 13.08 25.93
C PRO A 192 13.14 13.05 25.93
N PRO A 193 12.49 12.92 24.75
CA PRO A 193 11.05 13.03 24.67
C PRO A 193 10.47 12.07 25.69
N THR A 194 9.75 12.61 26.68
CA THR A 194 9.19 11.80 27.74
C THR A 194 8.33 10.72 27.10
N LEU A 195 8.33 9.52 27.66
CA LEU A 195 7.57 8.38 27.15
C LEU A 195 6.10 8.76 26.92
N SER A 196 5.56 9.65 27.76
CA SER A 196 4.25 10.29 27.58
C SER A 196 4.11 11.07 26.25
N LYS A 197 5.06 11.95 25.91
CA LYS A 197 5.05 12.71 24.65
C LYS A 197 5.23 11.82 23.43
N THR A 198 6.11 10.82 23.52
CA THR A 198 6.31 9.86 22.41
C THR A 198 5.06 9.01 22.18
N ILE A 199 4.43 8.50 23.24
CA ILE A 199 3.18 7.73 23.13
C ILE A 199 2.04 8.62 22.61
N GLN A 200 1.94 9.85 23.09
CA GLN A 200 0.88 10.76 22.67
C GLN A 200 1.00 11.15 21.19
N ASP A 201 2.21 11.48 20.73
CA ASP A 201 2.42 11.94 19.35
C ASP A 201 2.54 10.77 18.35
N GLN A 202 3.19 9.66 18.71
CA GLN A 202 3.43 8.53 17.79
C GLN A 202 2.35 7.46 17.83
N ILE A 203 1.69 7.26 18.96
CA ILE A 203 0.63 6.25 19.07
C ILE A 203 -0.71 6.94 18.95
N PHE A 204 -1.07 7.88 19.83
CA PHE A 204 -2.45 8.39 19.81
C PHE A 204 -2.77 9.33 18.65
N ARG A 205 -1.93 10.32 18.35
CA ARG A 205 -2.19 11.27 17.24
C ARG A 205 -1.96 10.65 15.85
N ALA A 206 -1.08 9.67 15.74
CA ALA A 206 -0.85 8.96 14.49
C ALA A 206 -1.87 7.83 14.25
N LEU A 207 -2.39 7.23 15.33
CA LEU A 207 -3.47 6.24 15.27
C LEU A 207 -4.81 6.93 15.06
N VAL A 208 -5.14 8.04 15.74
CA VAL A 208 -6.38 8.82 15.51
C VAL A 208 -6.03 10.18 14.89
N PRO A 209 -6.01 10.28 13.55
CA PRO A 209 -5.66 11.51 12.87
C PRO A 209 -6.80 12.52 12.95
N ASP A 210 -6.46 13.79 13.13
CA ASP A 210 -7.44 14.89 13.18
C ASP A 210 -8.26 15.01 11.89
N ASN A 211 -7.73 14.50 10.77
CA ASN A 211 -8.41 14.45 9.49
C ASN A 211 -8.22 13.07 8.82
N ILE A 212 -9.28 12.28 8.86
CA ILE A 212 -9.36 10.91 8.29
C ILE A 212 -9.09 10.96 6.78
N MET A 213 -9.65 11.94 6.08
CA MET A 213 -9.54 12.03 4.62
C MET A 213 -8.16 12.49 4.17
N GLN A 214 -7.47 13.29 5.00
CA GLN A 214 -6.10 13.71 4.70
C GLN A 214 -5.11 12.54 4.76
N GLN A 215 -5.33 11.54 5.63
CA GLN A 215 -4.43 10.37 5.67
C GLN A 215 -4.48 9.54 4.38
N PHE A 216 -5.64 9.51 3.72
CA PHE A 216 -5.80 8.84 2.43
C PHE A 216 -4.98 9.54 1.34
N VAL A 217 -4.93 10.88 1.37
CA VAL A 217 -4.15 11.69 0.42
C VAL A 217 -2.64 11.62 0.73
N THR A 218 -2.28 11.58 2.01
CA THR A 218 -0.87 11.64 2.46
C THR A 218 -0.17 10.28 2.39
N GLY A 219 -0.92 9.18 2.18
CA GLY A 219 -0.35 7.84 2.01
C GLY A 219 0.31 7.28 3.28
N ASN A 220 -0.08 7.75 4.46
CA ASN A 220 0.45 7.23 5.71
C ASN A 220 -0.15 5.85 6.00
N TYR A 221 0.64 4.79 5.84
CA TYR A 221 0.22 3.41 6.05
C TYR A 221 -0.36 3.16 7.45
N LEU A 222 0.18 3.82 8.48
CA LEU A 222 -0.29 3.69 9.86
C LEU A 222 -1.70 4.27 10.01
N GLY A 223 -1.93 5.45 9.42
CA GLY A 223 -3.25 6.09 9.39
C GLY A 223 -4.25 5.29 8.55
N ALA A 224 -3.82 4.73 7.41
CA ALA A 224 -4.65 3.88 6.56
C ALA A 224 -5.12 2.60 7.28
N LEU A 225 -4.24 1.98 8.09
CA LEU A 225 -4.59 0.81 8.89
C LEU A 225 -5.67 1.13 9.93
N PHE A 226 -5.53 2.24 10.66
CA PHE A 226 -6.54 2.66 11.63
C PHE A 226 -7.86 3.03 10.97
N LEU A 227 -7.80 3.76 9.85
CA LEU A 227 -8.96 4.12 9.05
C LEU A 227 -9.73 2.86 8.62
N CYS A 228 -9.05 1.80 8.19
CA CYS A 228 -9.67 0.53 7.85
C CYS A 228 -10.37 -0.13 9.05
N HIS A 229 -9.75 -0.10 10.24
CA HIS A 229 -10.37 -0.60 11.48
C HIS A 229 -11.59 0.23 11.89
N CYS A 230 -11.55 1.56 11.77
CA CYS A 230 -12.69 2.43 12.04
C CYS A 230 -13.85 2.16 11.08
N ILE A 231 -13.56 1.99 9.79
CA ILE A 231 -14.56 1.67 8.78
C ILE A 231 -15.18 0.30 9.04
N MET A 232 -14.37 -0.71 9.40
CA MET A 232 -14.86 -2.02 9.79
C MET A 232 -15.76 -1.95 11.03
N ALA A 233 -15.34 -1.23 12.07
CA ALA A 233 -16.14 -1.03 13.29
C ALA A 233 -17.47 -0.31 12.99
N PHE A 234 -17.43 0.73 12.14
CA PHE A 234 -18.62 1.45 11.70
C PHE A 234 -19.57 0.56 10.88
N ALA A 235 -19.04 -0.25 9.96
CA ALA A 235 -19.83 -1.21 9.17
C ALA A 235 -20.56 -2.22 10.08
N ILE A 236 -19.86 -2.79 11.07
CA ILE A 236 -20.43 -3.72 12.04
C ILE A 236 -21.53 -3.04 12.87
N LEU A 237 -21.25 -1.83 13.38
CA LEU A 237 -22.23 -1.07 14.17
C LEU A 237 -23.48 -0.72 13.35
N LEU A 238 -23.32 -0.33 12.09
CA LEU A 238 -24.43 -0.02 11.19
C LEU A 238 -25.27 -1.27 10.91
N ALA A 239 -24.63 -2.40 10.61
CA ALA A 239 -25.31 -3.67 10.36
C ALA A 239 -26.09 -4.16 11.60
N VAL A 240 -25.49 -4.07 12.80
CA VAL A 240 -26.17 -4.43 14.06
C VAL A 240 -27.30 -3.45 14.40
N SER A 241 -27.14 -2.17 14.08
CA SER A 241 -28.18 -1.16 14.32
C SER A 241 -29.40 -1.39 13.43
N MET A 242 -29.20 -1.84 12.20
CA MET A 242 -30.30 -2.17 11.28
C MET A 242 -31.16 -3.34 11.75
N ASP A 243 -30.58 -4.30 12.46
CA ASP A 243 -31.35 -5.41 13.04
C ASP A 243 -32.34 -4.94 14.11
N LYS A 244 -32.02 -3.83 14.79
CA LYS A 244 -32.86 -3.22 15.82
C LYS A 244 -33.96 -2.31 15.26
N VAL A 245 -33.88 -1.92 14.00
CA VAL A 245 -34.88 -1.05 13.35
C VAL A 245 -35.93 -1.91 12.65
N THR A 246 -37.18 -1.81 13.09
CA THR A 246 -38.34 -2.49 12.48
C THR A 246 -39.27 -1.47 11.80
N PRO A 247 -39.60 -1.62 10.50
CA PRO A 247 -39.15 -2.65 9.55
C PRO A 247 -37.71 -2.46 9.08
N ARG A 248 -37.03 -3.57 8.77
CA ARG A 248 -35.62 -3.55 8.32
C ARG A 248 -35.49 -2.80 6.99
N PRO A 249 -34.50 -1.89 6.84
CA PRO A 249 -34.32 -1.16 5.59
C PRO A 249 -33.67 -2.07 4.53
N VAL A 250 -34.49 -2.60 3.62
CA VAL A 250 -34.01 -3.46 2.51
C VAL A 250 -33.20 -2.69 1.46
N GLY A 251 -33.48 -1.40 1.28
CA GLY A 251 -32.84 -0.57 0.26
C GLY A 251 -31.33 -0.39 0.46
N ILE A 252 -30.86 -0.26 1.71
CA ILE A 252 -29.42 -0.07 1.97
C ILE A 252 -28.62 -1.36 1.75
N VAL A 253 -29.22 -2.54 2.01
CA VAL A 253 -28.60 -3.83 1.73
C VAL A 253 -28.46 -4.04 0.23
N GLN A 254 -29.50 -3.72 -0.55
CA GLN A 254 -29.47 -3.80 -2.01
C GLN A 254 -28.43 -2.84 -2.60
N LEU A 255 -28.40 -1.59 -2.14
CA LEU A 255 -27.39 -0.61 -2.57
C LEU A 255 -25.97 -1.10 -2.29
N CYS A 256 -25.71 -1.64 -1.10
CA CYS A 256 -24.42 -2.22 -0.76
C CYS A 256 -24.10 -3.43 -1.63
N GLY A 257 -25.07 -4.31 -1.91
CA GLY A 257 -24.89 -5.46 -2.79
C GLY A 257 -24.47 -5.07 -4.22
N GLU A 258 -25.18 -4.10 -4.80
CA GLU A 258 -24.86 -3.57 -6.13
C GLU A 258 -23.49 -2.87 -6.14
N LEU A 259 -23.19 -2.06 -5.12
CA LEU A 259 -21.89 -1.40 -4.99
C LEU A 259 -20.74 -2.41 -4.88
N ASN A 260 -20.93 -3.53 -4.16
CA ASN A 260 -19.93 -4.59 -4.08
C ASN A 260 -19.61 -5.17 -5.45
N ALA A 261 -20.66 -5.48 -6.23
CA ALA A 261 -20.51 -6.01 -7.58
C ALA A 261 -19.74 -5.05 -8.49
N MET A 262 -20.04 -3.75 -8.41
CA MET A 262 -19.32 -2.71 -9.17
C MET A 262 -17.85 -2.61 -8.75
N LEU A 263 -17.56 -2.64 -7.44
CA LEU A 263 -16.20 -2.57 -6.92
C LEU A 263 -15.37 -3.82 -7.29
N LEU A 264 -15.99 -4.99 -7.36
CA LEU A 264 -15.33 -6.22 -7.84
C LEU A 264 -14.97 -6.13 -9.33
N VAL A 265 -15.78 -5.47 -10.15
CA VAL A 265 -15.42 -5.19 -11.55
C VAL A 265 -14.24 -4.22 -11.64
N CYS A 266 -14.21 -3.18 -10.80
CA CYS A 266 -13.05 -2.28 -10.71
C CYS A 266 -11.76 -3.02 -10.32
N ILE A 267 -11.84 -3.98 -9.39
CA ILE A 267 -10.67 -4.80 -9.01
C ILE A 267 -10.15 -5.63 -10.18
N ARG A 268 -11.01 -6.17 -11.05
CA ARG A 268 -10.55 -6.93 -12.22
C ARG A 268 -9.65 -6.08 -13.12
N PHE A 269 -10.04 -4.83 -13.37
CA PHE A 269 -9.21 -3.88 -14.12
C PHE A 269 -7.86 -3.60 -13.43
N ILE A 270 -7.83 -3.50 -12.10
CA ILE A 270 -6.60 -3.33 -11.32
C ILE A 270 -5.71 -4.58 -11.44
N ILE A 271 -6.29 -5.77 -11.41
CA ILE A 271 -5.54 -7.04 -11.57
C ILE A 271 -4.87 -7.09 -12.95
N ASP A 272 -5.56 -6.67 -14.00
CA ASP A 272 -5.00 -6.63 -15.37
C ASP A 272 -3.84 -5.62 -15.50
N LEU A 273 -3.87 -4.53 -14.72
CA LEU A 273 -2.81 -3.53 -14.66
C LEU A 273 -1.62 -3.94 -13.77
N THR A 274 -1.84 -4.89 -12.84
CA THR A 274 -0.84 -5.35 -11.86
C THR A 274 0.51 -5.77 -12.45
N PRO A 275 0.62 -6.57 -13.53
CA PRO A 275 1.93 -6.97 -14.06
C PRO A 275 2.78 -5.78 -14.52
N LEU A 276 2.15 -4.76 -15.10
CA LEU A 276 2.84 -3.52 -15.51
C LEU A 276 3.26 -2.70 -14.28
N ALA A 277 2.39 -2.61 -13.27
CA ALA A 277 2.68 -1.90 -12.03
C ALA A 277 3.83 -2.54 -11.24
N VAL A 278 3.84 -3.87 -11.12
CA VAL A 278 4.91 -4.62 -10.43
C VAL A 278 6.25 -4.42 -11.13
N LEU A 279 6.29 -4.43 -12.46
CA LEU A 279 7.51 -4.15 -13.23
C LEU A 279 8.07 -2.76 -12.88
N SER A 280 7.22 -1.73 -12.94
CA SER A 280 7.59 -0.33 -12.63
C SER A 280 8.03 -0.17 -11.18
N LEU A 281 7.32 -0.80 -10.23
CA LEU A 281 7.62 -0.72 -8.80
C LEU A 281 8.98 -1.34 -8.46
N VAL A 282 9.25 -2.54 -8.99
CA VAL A 282 10.51 -3.26 -8.75
C VAL A 282 11.68 -2.57 -9.45
N ALA A 283 11.48 -2.09 -10.68
CA ALA A 283 12.50 -1.36 -11.42
C ALA A 283 12.88 -0.03 -10.73
N GLY A 284 11.88 0.74 -10.28
CA GLY A 284 12.08 2.00 -9.56
C GLY A 284 12.78 1.79 -8.22
N GLY A 285 12.42 0.76 -7.46
CA GLY A 285 13.07 0.43 -6.19
C GLY A 285 14.54 0.07 -6.36
N LEU A 286 14.86 -0.86 -7.27
CA LEU A 286 16.23 -1.34 -7.46
C LEU A 286 17.13 -0.32 -8.17
N GLY A 287 16.60 0.51 -9.06
CA GLY A 287 17.37 1.52 -9.79
C GLY A 287 17.93 2.66 -8.90
N THR A 288 17.46 2.80 -7.66
CA THR A 288 18.03 3.74 -6.68
C THR A 288 19.30 3.24 -6.01
N THR A 289 19.52 1.92 -6.01
CA THR A 289 20.63 1.28 -5.28
C THR A 289 21.87 1.19 -6.18
N THR A 290 23.00 1.70 -5.69
CA THR A 290 24.30 1.60 -6.37
C THR A 290 24.89 0.19 -6.24
N ASP A 291 24.63 -0.48 -5.12
CA ASP A 291 25.17 -1.80 -4.78
C ASP A 291 24.12 -2.90 -4.96
N PHE A 292 23.82 -3.24 -6.21
CA PHE A 292 22.80 -4.24 -6.57
C PHE A 292 23.04 -5.61 -5.90
N MET A 293 24.29 -6.07 -5.81
CA MET A 293 24.61 -7.36 -5.19
C MET A 293 24.30 -7.38 -3.70
N ALA A 294 24.53 -6.28 -2.99
CA ALA A 294 24.16 -6.16 -1.58
C ALA A 294 22.64 -6.10 -1.43
N ALA A 295 21.95 -5.30 -2.26
CA ALA A 295 20.49 -5.20 -2.25
C ALA A 295 19.79 -6.55 -2.51
N VAL A 296 20.25 -7.32 -3.50
CA VAL A 296 19.69 -8.65 -3.81
C VAL A 296 20.03 -9.66 -2.71
N ALA A 297 21.21 -9.59 -2.11
CA ALA A 297 21.57 -10.46 -0.99
C ALA A 297 20.70 -10.19 0.24
N ASP A 298 20.45 -8.93 0.59
CA ASP A 298 19.61 -8.55 1.72
C ASP A 298 18.14 -8.98 1.48
N VAL A 299 17.61 -8.77 0.27
CA VAL A 299 16.27 -9.26 -0.11
C VAL A 299 16.20 -10.79 -0.09
N GLY A 300 17.26 -11.47 -0.53
CA GLY A 300 17.36 -12.93 -0.51
C GLY A 300 17.35 -13.51 0.92
N ILE A 301 18.12 -12.92 1.82
CA ILE A 301 18.16 -13.32 3.24
C ILE A 301 16.80 -13.07 3.91
N PHE A 302 16.14 -11.96 3.56
CA PHE A 302 14.77 -11.68 4.01
C PHE A 302 13.78 -12.75 3.53
N LEU A 303 13.84 -13.14 2.25
CA LEU A 303 13.01 -14.21 1.69
C LEU A 303 13.23 -15.54 2.39
N VAL A 304 14.49 -15.91 2.68
CA VAL A 304 14.81 -17.14 3.42
C VAL A 304 14.24 -17.08 4.84
N SER A 305 14.41 -15.96 5.54
CA SER A 305 13.85 -15.75 6.89
C SER A 305 12.32 -15.90 6.91
N PHE A 306 11.65 -15.34 5.91
CA PHE A 306 10.21 -15.46 5.75
C PHE A 306 9.78 -16.92 5.45
N LEU A 307 10.46 -17.60 4.53
CA LEU A 307 10.15 -18.99 4.20
C LEU A 307 10.35 -19.91 5.42
N VAL A 308 11.41 -19.71 6.20
CA VAL A 308 11.62 -20.44 7.46
C VAL A 308 10.47 -20.16 8.43
N ALA A 309 10.06 -18.90 8.59
CA ALA A 309 8.95 -18.54 9.48
C ALA A 309 7.60 -19.15 9.07
N VAL A 310 7.37 -19.36 7.77
CA VAL A 310 6.12 -19.97 7.26
C VAL A 310 6.09 -21.49 7.42
N GLN A 311 7.24 -22.15 7.54
CA GLN A 311 7.31 -23.60 7.74
C GLN A 311 7.03 -24.03 9.19
N PHE A 312 7.02 -23.08 10.14
CA PHE A 312 6.76 -23.30 11.57
C PHE A 312 5.41 -22.69 11.98
#